data_AF-A0A966BFT8-F1
#
_entry.id   AF-A0A966BFT8-F1
#
_cell.length_a   1.000
_cell.length_b   1.000
_cell.length_c   1.000
_cell.angle_alpha   90.00
_cell.angle_beta   90.00
_cell.angle_gamma   90.00
#
_symmetry.space_group_name_H-M   'P 1'
#
loop_
_entity.id
_entity.type
_entity.pdbx_description
1 polymer ?
#
loop_
_entity_poly.entity_id
_entity_poly.type
_entity_poly.pdbx_seq_one_letter_code
_entity_poly.pdbx_strand_id
1 'polypeptide(L)'
;MTDMGLEDSEAITARQLFQELVHKLRKQKIKDAEISARWIVEEAVGLSGVDFFTKQDEKLTVRMVAAADSMSERRIKGEPLQYVIGHWGFRELDLAVDQRALIPRPETESLVEQGIQYLNSLTISNGKALKVVELGTGSGAIALSIAKEVPESMVHATDVSGEALSLARSNLAGLGRAASSVSLYQGSWFDPLPDALRGDLELVISNPPYVSESDELPAVVKDWEPGLALFAAANGFAHLLHIAVEARSWLKPNGMLLLECAEAQCSKLKSLLISRGYEKVTIGLDLAGRKRMVSGCRPANDIPDEDFFGAVGALKSGKFVVTITDTVPGILAKYFDSDAVISTYVAKGRPLDQPMPILVSCIEQALQLVEFSEEAAALAEEHWPGPLTLVANRLHGPDPVHKGNTLGVRVPDLGWLRLLIDEVGPVTGSSANVHELLPENSSGKAAASLHLTPGYIVSGNSETDVASTVLDVTESEPRVLRLGAVDISDQKI
;
A
#
# COMPACT_ATOMS: atom_id res chain seq x y z
N MET A 1 32.75 48.70 53.33
CA MET A 1 31.43 48.95 52.72
C MET A 1 31.68 49.48 51.32
N THR A 2 31.69 48.57 50.35
CA THR A 2 31.60 48.88 48.93
C THR A 2 30.70 47.80 48.39
N ASP A 3 29.41 48.11 48.47
CA ASP A 3 28.32 47.32 47.93
C ASP A 3 28.39 47.51 46.41
N MET A 4 28.89 46.49 45.70
CA MET A 4 28.87 46.46 44.24
C MET A 4 27.44 46.15 43.82
N GLY A 5 26.74 47.18 43.36
CA GLY A 5 25.41 47.06 42.76
C GLY A 5 25.43 45.99 41.67
N LEU A 6 24.71 44.91 41.95
CA LEU A 6 24.13 44.06 40.91
C LEU A 6 23.11 44.94 40.19
N GLU A 7 23.46 45.42 39.00
CA GLU A 7 22.50 46.06 38.10
C GLU A 7 21.35 45.07 37.86
N ASP A 8 20.14 45.47 38.25
CA ASP A 8 18.90 44.79 37.93
C ASP A 8 18.80 44.63 36.40
N SER A 9 19.10 43.44 35.88
CA SER A 9 18.67 43.10 34.52
C SER A 9 17.14 43.15 34.53
N GLU A 10 16.53 44.10 33.82
CA GLU A 10 15.07 44.21 33.74
C GLU A 10 14.46 42.84 33.41
N ALA A 11 13.72 42.29 34.36
CA ALA A 11 13.11 40.97 34.20
C ALA A 11 12.11 41.01 33.04
N ILE A 12 12.40 40.25 31.98
CA ILE A 12 11.58 40.22 30.77
C ILE A 12 10.33 39.35 30.96
N THR A 13 9.27 39.70 30.24
CA THR A 13 8.02 38.93 30.19
C THR A 13 7.98 37.98 28.99
N ALA A 14 7.06 37.00 28.99
CA ALA A 14 6.87 36.11 27.84
C ALA A 14 6.46 36.87 26.57
N ARG A 15 5.69 37.96 26.70
CA ARG A 15 5.34 38.85 25.58
C ARG A 15 6.59 39.49 24.97
N GLN A 16 7.50 40.00 25.80
CA GLN A 16 8.75 40.61 25.34
C GLN A 16 9.66 39.58 24.68
N LEU A 17 9.86 38.42 25.33
CA LEU A 17 10.67 37.33 24.76
C LEU A 17 10.13 36.84 23.41
N PHE A 18 8.81 36.70 23.28
CA PHE A 18 8.19 36.35 22.00
C PHE A 18 8.50 37.39 20.91
N GLN A 19 8.34 38.68 21.20
CA GLN A 19 8.63 39.75 20.23
C GLN A 19 10.11 39.76 19.80
N GLU A 20 11.03 39.56 20.75
CA GLU A 20 12.46 39.46 20.50
C GLU A 20 12.80 38.27 19.60
N LEU A 21 12.23 37.10 19.88
CA LEU A 21 12.44 35.89 19.06
C LEU A 21 11.84 36.03 17.66
N VAL A 22 10.65 36.61 17.50
CA VAL A 22 10.09 36.90 16.17
C VAL A 22 11.04 37.79 15.37
N HIS A 23 11.59 38.83 15.99
CA HIS A 23 12.56 39.71 15.33
C HIS A 23 13.84 38.94 14.94
N LYS A 24 14.39 38.15 15.87
CA LYS A 24 15.60 37.33 15.67
C LYS A 24 15.42 36.34 14.51
N LEU A 25 14.30 35.62 14.46
CA LEU A 25 14.00 34.63 13.43
C LEU A 25 13.70 35.26 12.06
N ARG A 26 12.95 36.38 12.02
CA ARG A 26 12.72 37.13 10.77
C ARG A 26 14.01 37.66 10.16
N LYS A 27 14.94 38.15 11.00
CA LYS A 27 16.27 38.61 10.54
C LYS A 27 17.06 37.50 9.85
N GLN A 28 16.86 36.25 10.27
CA GLN A 28 17.44 35.05 9.67
C GLN A 28 16.59 34.46 8.53
N LYS A 29 15.50 35.14 8.13
CA LYS A 29 14.60 34.73 7.03
C LYS A 29 13.96 33.35 7.24
N ILE A 30 13.72 32.97 8.50
CA ILE A 30 12.92 31.78 8.82
C ILE A 30 11.47 32.04 8.37
N LYS A 31 10.93 31.17 7.49
CA LYS A 31 9.63 31.38 6.82
C LYS A 31 8.45 31.42 7.80
N ASP A 32 8.54 30.66 8.88
CA ASP A 32 7.52 30.43 9.91
C ASP A 32 7.94 31.05 11.26
N ALA A 33 8.59 32.22 11.22
CA ALA A 33 9.20 32.88 12.38
C ALA A 33 8.23 33.09 13.55
N GLU A 34 6.99 33.49 13.29
CA GLU A 34 5.97 33.76 14.32
C GLU A 34 5.53 32.50 15.03
N ILE A 35 5.27 31.43 14.26
CA ILE A 35 4.86 30.13 14.82
C ILE A 35 6.03 29.52 15.59
N SER A 36 7.23 29.55 15.00
CA SER A 36 8.47 29.10 15.66
C SER A 36 8.71 29.82 16.98
N ALA A 37 8.64 31.17 16.99
CA ALA A 37 8.84 31.95 18.21
C ALA A 37 7.79 31.61 19.26
N ARG A 38 6.52 31.48 18.86
CA ARG A 38 5.43 31.18 19.77
C ARG A 38 5.68 29.85 20.49
N TRP A 39 5.91 28.77 19.75
CA TRP A 39 6.08 27.45 20.35
C TRP A 39 7.36 27.33 21.17
N ILE A 40 8.45 28.00 20.74
CA ILE A 40 9.67 28.05 21.54
C ILE A 40 9.43 28.72 22.91
N VAL A 41 8.65 29.81 22.95
CA VAL A 41 8.32 30.47 24.23
C VAL A 41 7.34 29.64 25.05
N GLU A 42 6.28 29.09 24.42
CA GLU A 42 5.32 28.22 25.09
C GLU A 42 6.04 27.05 25.79
N GLU A 43 6.95 26.37 25.07
CA GLU A 43 7.75 25.26 25.60
C GLU A 43 8.74 25.70 26.69
N ALA A 44 9.50 26.77 26.44
CA ALA A 44 10.52 27.24 27.39
C ALA A 44 9.94 27.70 28.74
N VAL A 45 8.71 28.22 28.73
CA VAL A 45 8.03 28.76 29.91
C VAL A 45 7.06 27.74 30.53
N GLY A 46 6.67 26.70 29.80
CA GLY A 46 5.64 25.74 30.23
C GLY A 46 4.24 26.36 30.23
N LEU A 47 3.97 27.26 29.29
CA LEU A 47 2.64 27.87 29.08
C LEU A 47 2.06 27.34 27.77
N SER A 48 0.78 26.97 27.76
CA SER A 48 0.11 26.49 26.54
C SER A 48 -1.26 27.14 26.36
N GLY A 49 -1.66 27.35 25.10
CA GLY A 49 -3.02 27.76 24.76
C GLY A 49 -3.47 29.04 25.45
N VAL A 50 -4.55 28.97 26.23
CA VAL A 50 -5.13 30.14 26.93
C VAL A 50 -4.18 30.71 27.98
N ASP A 51 -3.37 29.87 28.63
CA ASP A 51 -2.43 30.30 29.67
C ASP A 51 -1.32 31.20 29.11
N PHE A 52 -0.92 31.00 27.85
CA PHE A 52 0.01 31.91 27.20
C PHE A 52 -0.56 33.34 27.14
N PHE A 53 -1.84 33.50 26.79
CA PHE A 53 -2.45 34.83 26.66
C PHE A 53 -2.74 35.50 28.00
N THR A 54 -3.08 34.73 29.03
CA THR A 54 -3.44 35.25 30.35
C THR A 54 -2.22 35.56 31.22
N LYS A 55 -1.10 34.86 31.01
CA LYS A 55 0.14 34.98 31.81
C LYS A 55 1.33 35.60 31.08
N GLN A 56 1.14 36.09 29.85
CA GLN A 56 2.24 36.65 29.03
C GLN A 56 2.97 37.86 29.64
N ASP A 57 2.37 38.52 30.64
CA ASP A 57 2.95 39.67 31.34
C ASP A 57 3.63 39.27 32.67
N GLU A 58 3.68 37.98 33.00
CA GLU A 58 4.45 37.47 34.13
C GLU A 58 5.96 37.48 33.83
N LYS A 59 6.76 37.75 34.87
CA LYS A 59 8.23 37.80 34.77
C LYS A 59 8.81 36.40 34.61
N LEU A 60 9.73 36.24 33.66
CA LEU A 60 10.39 34.98 33.39
C LEU A 60 11.62 34.75 34.29
N THR A 61 11.92 33.47 34.52
CA THR A 61 13.19 33.09 35.16
C THR A 61 14.32 33.08 34.14
N VAL A 62 15.56 33.28 34.59
CA VAL A 62 16.76 33.18 33.73
C VAL A 62 16.85 31.83 33.02
N ARG A 63 16.40 30.74 33.67
CA ARG A 63 16.38 29.40 33.07
C ARG A 63 15.42 29.30 31.88
N MET A 64 14.25 29.92 31.97
CA MET A 64 13.26 29.94 30.87
C MET A 64 13.81 30.70 29.66
N VAL A 65 14.41 31.86 29.90
CA VAL A 65 15.04 32.67 28.83
C VAL A 65 16.17 31.90 28.16
N ALA A 66 17.07 31.30 28.95
CA ALA A 66 18.17 30.49 28.43
C ALA A 66 17.70 29.27 27.62
N ALA A 67 16.60 28.64 28.02
CA ALA A 67 16.00 27.54 27.26
C ALA A 67 15.46 28.02 25.91
N ALA A 68 14.72 29.13 25.89
CA ALA A 68 14.20 29.72 24.66
C ALA A 68 15.32 30.17 23.70
N ASP A 69 16.41 30.74 24.25
CA ASP A 69 17.58 31.12 23.46
C ASP A 69 18.23 29.91 22.81
N SER A 70 18.49 28.84 23.57
CA SER A 70 19.05 27.59 23.05
C SER A 70 18.20 26.98 21.93
N MET A 71 16.88 26.94 22.12
CA MET A 71 15.94 26.48 21.09
C MET A 71 15.96 27.37 19.84
N SER A 72 16.01 28.70 20.01
CA SER A 72 16.07 29.64 18.90
C SER A 72 17.35 29.49 18.08
N GLU A 73 18.48 29.21 18.72
CA GLU A 73 19.76 28.99 18.03
C GLU A 73 19.74 27.72 17.20
N ARG A 74 19.15 26.65 17.71
CA ARG A 74 18.91 25.41 16.97
C ARG A 74 18.02 25.65 15.75
N ARG A 75 16.90 26.36 15.93
CA ARG A 75 15.99 26.71 14.83
C ARG A 75 16.67 27.55 13.74
N ILE A 76 17.51 28.51 14.12
CA ILE A 76 18.29 29.36 13.19
C ILE A 76 19.28 28.54 12.36
N LYS A 77 19.85 27.46 12.93
CA LYS A 77 20.73 26.54 12.19
C LYS A 77 19.98 25.66 11.17
N GLY A 78 18.65 25.77 11.12
CA GLY A 78 17.80 25.04 10.18
C GLY A 78 17.15 23.79 10.77
N GLU A 79 17.37 23.49 12.06
CA GLU A 79 16.75 22.34 12.71
C GLU A 79 15.21 22.44 12.66
N PRO A 80 14.49 21.35 12.29
CA PRO A 80 13.03 21.33 12.32
C PRO A 80 12.49 21.78 13.67
N LEU A 81 11.45 22.60 13.64
CA LEU A 81 10.83 23.14 14.87
C LEU A 81 10.40 22.00 15.82
N GLN A 82 9.90 20.90 15.28
CA GLN A 82 9.48 19.72 16.03
C GLN A 82 10.62 19.10 16.83
N TYR A 83 11.81 18.95 16.25
CA TYR A 83 13.00 18.49 16.97
C TYR A 83 13.51 19.52 17.98
N VAL A 84 13.34 20.83 17.67
CA VAL A 84 13.69 21.90 18.61
C VAL A 84 12.85 21.83 19.87
N ILE A 85 11.53 21.64 19.73
CA ILE A 85 10.59 21.44 20.85
C ILE A 85 10.82 20.07 21.51
N GLY A 86 11.08 19.02 20.72
CA GLY A 86 11.41 17.67 21.21
C GLY A 86 10.19 16.77 21.41
N HIS A 87 8.98 17.28 21.20
CA HIS A 87 7.76 16.49 21.16
C HIS A 87 6.78 17.04 20.11
N TRP A 88 5.84 16.20 19.67
CA TRP A 88 4.89 16.53 18.62
C TRP A 88 3.59 15.75 18.76
N GLY A 89 2.47 16.46 18.56
CA GLY A 89 1.14 15.86 18.54
C GLY A 89 0.95 14.99 17.29
N PHE A 90 0.41 13.79 17.49
CA PHE A 90 0.00 12.88 16.44
C PHE A 90 -1.22 12.09 16.91
N ARG A 91 -2.38 12.31 16.27
CA ARG A 91 -3.69 11.81 16.75
C ARG A 91 -3.90 12.13 18.24
N GLU A 92 -4.27 11.15 19.06
CA GLU A 92 -4.47 11.30 20.51
C GLU A 92 -3.16 11.29 21.33
N LEU A 93 -2.00 11.28 20.67
CA LEU A 93 -0.70 11.14 21.29
C LEU A 93 0.10 12.44 21.24
N ASP A 94 0.93 12.62 22.27
CA ASP A 94 2.04 13.56 22.26
C ASP A 94 3.33 12.75 22.31
N LEU A 95 4.06 12.73 21.19
CA LEU A 95 5.20 11.85 20.98
C LEU A 95 6.50 12.62 21.11
N ALA A 96 7.47 12.09 21.84
CA ALA A 96 8.85 12.56 21.73
C ALA A 96 9.33 12.37 20.28
N VAL A 97 10.00 13.40 19.76
CA VAL A 97 10.57 13.42 18.40
C VAL A 97 11.97 14.03 18.42
N ASP A 98 12.88 13.37 17.71
CA ASP A 98 14.24 13.87 17.48
C ASP A 98 14.83 13.19 16.22
N GLN A 99 16.09 13.51 15.93
CA GLN A 99 16.82 13.07 14.72
C GLN A 99 16.95 11.55 14.56
N ARG A 100 16.50 10.74 15.53
CA ARG A 100 16.54 9.27 15.44
C ARG A 100 15.46 8.69 14.50
N ALA A 101 14.38 9.44 14.23
CA ALA A 101 13.27 8.97 13.38
C ALA A 101 12.61 10.11 12.60
N LEU A 102 11.84 9.75 11.57
CA LEU A 102 11.02 10.67 10.80
C LEU A 102 10.05 11.44 11.74
N ILE A 103 9.88 12.73 11.50
CA ILE A 103 8.83 13.49 12.19
C ILE A 103 7.46 13.01 11.67
N PRO A 104 6.53 12.59 12.55
CA PRO A 104 5.21 12.13 12.13
C PRO A 104 4.49 13.17 11.28
N ARG A 105 3.93 12.75 10.15
CA ARG A 105 3.27 13.64 9.19
C ARG A 105 1.76 13.65 9.39
N PRO A 106 1.08 14.80 9.21
CA PRO A 106 -0.39 14.85 9.28
C PRO A 106 -1.08 13.90 8.29
N GLU A 107 -0.49 13.71 7.10
CA GLU A 107 -1.00 12.77 6.10
C GLU A 107 -1.07 11.32 6.64
N THR A 108 -0.12 10.91 7.47
CA THR A 108 -0.06 9.58 8.07
C THR A 108 -1.20 9.35 9.07
N GLU A 109 -1.81 10.40 9.63
CA GLU A 109 -3.00 10.23 10.48
C GLU A 109 -4.19 9.64 9.72
N SER A 110 -4.30 9.95 8.42
CA SER A 110 -5.35 9.38 7.54
C SER A 110 -5.11 7.89 7.26
N LEU A 111 -3.84 7.48 7.16
CA LEU A 111 -3.45 6.06 7.07
C LEU A 111 -3.89 5.29 8.32
N VAL A 112 -3.59 5.84 9.50
CA VAL A 112 -3.97 5.24 10.79
C VAL A 112 -5.49 5.18 10.93
N GLU A 113 -6.20 6.24 10.55
CA GLU A 113 -7.67 6.29 10.56
C GLU A 113 -8.28 5.14 9.75
N GLN A 114 -7.81 4.92 8.52
CA GLN A 114 -8.30 3.84 7.68
C GLN A 114 -8.01 2.46 8.29
N GLY A 115 -6.83 2.28 8.90
CA GLY A 115 -6.48 1.06 9.63
C GLY A 115 -7.40 0.80 10.81
N ILE A 116 -7.67 1.82 11.64
CA ILE A 116 -8.58 1.74 12.80
C ILE A 116 -10.01 1.42 12.36
N GLN A 117 -10.51 2.09 11.32
CA GLN A 117 -11.85 1.83 10.77
C GLN A 117 -11.99 0.38 10.29
N TYR A 118 -10.97 -0.15 9.61
CA TYR A 118 -10.94 -1.55 9.22
C TYR A 118 -10.98 -2.47 10.46
N LEU A 119 -10.10 -2.27 11.43
CA LEU A 119 -10.05 -3.11 12.64
C LEU A 119 -11.36 -3.09 13.42
N ASN A 120 -11.99 -1.92 13.56
CA ASN A 120 -13.28 -1.76 14.24
C ASN A 120 -14.45 -2.40 13.46
N SER A 121 -14.30 -2.62 12.15
CA SER A 121 -15.30 -3.31 11.34
C SER A 121 -15.25 -4.84 11.51
N LEU A 122 -14.17 -5.37 12.09
CA LEU A 122 -13.99 -6.81 12.27
C LEU A 122 -14.84 -7.33 13.42
N THR A 123 -15.49 -8.47 13.21
CA THR A 123 -16.20 -9.17 14.28
C THR A 123 -15.21 -9.90 15.19
N ILE A 124 -15.09 -9.44 16.43
CA ILE A 124 -14.20 -10.06 17.42
C ILE A 124 -14.83 -11.37 17.90
N SER A 125 -14.27 -12.49 17.44
CA SER A 125 -14.72 -13.82 17.84
C SER A 125 -14.02 -14.25 19.14
N ASN A 126 -14.79 -14.50 20.21
CA ASN A 126 -14.34 -15.16 21.45
C ASN A 126 -13.05 -14.59 22.08
N GLY A 127 -12.93 -13.27 22.21
CA GLY A 127 -11.85 -12.64 22.97
C GLY A 127 -10.44 -12.81 22.38
N LYS A 128 -10.32 -13.17 21.09
CA LYS A 128 -9.05 -13.15 20.38
C LYS A 128 -8.66 -11.70 20.07
N ALA A 129 -7.41 -11.36 20.35
CA ALA A 129 -6.85 -10.06 20.00
C ALA A 129 -6.62 -9.92 18.49
N LEU A 130 -6.80 -8.72 17.96
CA LEU A 130 -6.55 -8.38 16.56
C LEU A 130 -5.05 -8.18 16.36
N LYS A 131 -4.41 -9.07 15.59
CA LYS A 131 -2.96 -9.01 15.35
C LYS A 131 -2.64 -8.02 14.24
N VAL A 132 -1.88 -6.99 14.58
CA VAL A 132 -1.48 -5.90 13.67
C VAL A 132 0.04 -5.88 13.59
N VAL A 133 0.58 -5.67 12.39
CA VAL A 133 1.99 -5.37 12.19
C VAL A 133 2.16 -3.97 11.61
N GLU A 134 3.03 -3.18 12.23
CA GLU A 134 3.59 -1.98 11.61
C GLU A 134 5.02 -2.27 11.13
N LEU A 135 5.32 -1.91 9.89
CA LEU A 135 6.67 -2.00 9.35
C LEU A 135 7.30 -0.60 9.21
N GLY A 136 8.52 -0.43 9.76
CA GLY A 136 9.22 0.86 9.77
C GLY A 136 8.62 1.84 10.78
N THR A 137 8.53 1.43 12.04
CA THR A 137 7.73 2.15 13.07
C THR A 137 8.26 3.54 13.44
N GLY A 138 9.55 3.82 13.21
CA GLY A 138 10.13 5.12 13.51
C GLY A 138 9.96 5.50 14.99
N SER A 139 9.22 6.58 15.24
CA SER A 139 8.88 7.06 16.59
C SER A 139 7.78 6.26 17.29
N GLY A 140 7.17 5.28 16.62
CA GLY A 140 6.01 4.53 17.11
C GLY A 140 4.66 5.15 16.74
N ALA A 141 4.63 6.20 15.91
CA ALA A 141 3.41 6.99 15.70
C ALA A 141 2.18 6.16 15.31
N ILE A 142 2.29 5.29 14.30
CA ILE A 142 1.17 4.45 13.85
C ILE A 142 0.88 3.35 14.89
N ALA A 143 1.87 2.56 15.30
CA ALA A 143 1.66 1.44 16.22
C ALA A 143 1.05 1.86 17.56
N LEU A 144 1.54 2.96 18.15
CA LEU A 144 1.07 3.45 19.43
C LEU A 144 -0.34 4.05 19.32
N SER A 145 -0.67 4.71 18.21
CA SER A 145 -2.04 5.20 17.97
C SER A 145 -3.02 4.03 17.84
N ILE A 146 -2.69 3.00 17.06
CA ILE A 146 -3.54 1.80 16.94
C ILE A 146 -3.73 1.13 18.31
N ALA A 147 -2.66 0.94 19.07
CA ALA A 147 -2.74 0.32 20.40
C ALA A 147 -3.57 1.15 21.39
N LYS A 148 -3.54 2.48 21.27
CA LYS A 148 -4.30 3.40 22.11
C LYS A 148 -5.79 3.38 21.78
N GLU A 149 -6.12 3.39 20.49
CA GLU A 149 -7.47 3.64 19.99
C GLU A 149 -8.24 2.34 19.69
N VAL A 150 -7.55 1.20 19.55
CA VAL A 150 -8.12 -0.14 19.38
C VAL A 150 -7.64 -1.04 20.51
N PRO A 151 -8.33 -1.06 21.68
CA PRO A 151 -7.90 -1.78 22.87
C PRO A 151 -7.73 -3.30 22.69
N GLU A 152 -8.43 -3.89 21.72
CA GLU A 152 -8.38 -5.31 21.38
C GLU A 152 -7.22 -5.66 20.43
N SER A 153 -6.44 -4.68 19.98
CA SER A 153 -5.29 -4.91 19.11
C SER A 153 -4.07 -5.43 19.89
N MET A 154 -3.30 -6.31 19.25
CA MET A 154 -1.93 -6.64 19.60
C MET A 154 -1.03 -6.19 18.45
N VAL A 155 -0.21 -5.18 18.71
CA VAL A 155 0.59 -4.50 17.70
C VAL A 155 2.04 -4.97 17.77
N HIS A 156 2.56 -5.46 16.65
CA HIS A 156 3.94 -5.85 16.47
C HIS A 156 4.61 -4.83 15.54
N ALA A 157 5.48 -3.99 16.06
CA ALA A 157 6.14 -2.93 15.30
C ALA A 157 7.60 -3.28 15.03
N THR A 158 8.04 -3.11 13.78
CA THR A 158 9.41 -3.40 13.37
C THR A 158 10.12 -2.13 12.92
N ASP A 159 11.43 -2.05 13.16
CA ASP A 159 12.29 -1.06 12.51
C ASP A 159 13.70 -1.63 12.35
N VAL A 160 14.38 -1.26 11.28
CA VAL A 160 15.78 -1.63 11.05
C VAL A 160 16.72 -0.79 11.94
N SER A 161 16.31 0.43 12.29
CA SER A 161 17.07 1.37 13.11
C SER A 161 16.86 1.11 14.60
N GLY A 162 17.94 0.68 15.27
CA GLY A 162 17.94 0.56 16.74
C GLY A 162 17.69 1.89 17.45
N GLU A 163 18.15 3.01 16.86
CA GLU A 163 17.93 4.36 17.38
C GLU A 163 16.46 4.77 17.31
N ALA A 164 15.79 4.50 16.18
CA ALA A 164 14.35 4.73 16.03
C ALA A 164 13.57 3.91 17.06
N LEU A 165 13.90 2.62 17.22
CA LEU A 165 13.27 1.78 18.24
C LEU A 165 13.54 2.25 19.67
N SER A 166 14.68 2.88 19.93
CA SER A 166 14.92 3.50 21.24
C SER A 166 13.95 4.67 21.48
N LEU A 167 13.66 5.48 20.46
CA LEU A 167 12.68 6.55 20.56
C LEU A 167 11.26 5.99 20.70
N ALA A 168 10.88 5.00 19.89
CA ALA A 168 9.60 4.30 20.01
C ALA A 168 9.40 3.69 21.40
N ARG A 169 10.45 3.11 22.02
CA ARG A 169 10.41 2.62 23.41
C ARG A 169 10.14 3.73 24.41
N SER A 170 10.73 4.91 24.24
CA SER A 170 10.47 6.07 25.10
C SER A 170 9.01 6.52 25.00
N ASN A 171 8.45 6.60 23.78
CA ASN A 171 7.04 6.94 23.56
C ASN A 171 6.10 5.86 24.09
N LEU A 172 6.43 4.59 23.90
CA LEU A 172 5.69 3.45 24.42
C LEU A 172 5.56 3.49 25.95
N ALA A 173 6.61 3.90 26.67
CA ALA A 173 6.57 4.02 28.12
C ALA A 173 5.53 5.05 28.61
N GLY A 174 5.20 6.06 27.81
CA GLY A 174 4.18 7.06 28.10
C GLY A 174 2.74 6.62 27.79
N LEU A 175 2.53 5.51 27.07
CA LEU A 175 1.21 5.11 26.54
C LEU A 175 0.25 4.56 27.61
N GLY A 176 0.75 4.22 28.80
CA GLY A 176 -0.05 3.65 29.89
C GLY A 176 -0.43 2.18 29.65
N ARG A 177 -1.67 1.78 29.93
CA ARG A 177 -2.09 0.35 29.85
C ARG A 177 -1.96 -0.24 28.45
N ALA A 178 -2.20 0.56 27.42
CA ALA A 178 -2.07 0.15 26.02
C ALA A 178 -0.63 -0.24 25.66
N ALA A 179 0.38 0.17 26.44
CA ALA A 179 1.76 -0.26 26.19
C ALA A 179 1.94 -1.78 26.26
N SER A 180 1.09 -2.49 27.02
CA SER A 180 1.16 -3.95 27.18
C SER A 180 0.76 -4.73 25.92
N SER A 181 0.10 -4.08 24.95
CA SER A 181 -0.28 -4.71 23.69
C SER A 181 0.70 -4.45 22.54
N VAL A 182 1.81 -3.75 22.79
CA VAL A 182 2.81 -3.40 21.77
C VAL A 182 4.10 -4.17 21.98
N SER A 183 4.60 -4.81 20.92
CA SER A 183 5.91 -5.47 20.89
C SER A 183 6.78 -4.84 19.80
N LEU A 184 8.04 -4.54 20.14
CA LEU A 184 8.99 -3.88 19.26
C LEU A 184 10.13 -4.83 18.85
N TYR A 185 10.37 -4.94 17.55
CA TYR A 185 11.34 -5.86 16.96
C TYR A 185 12.35 -5.12 16.09
N GLN A 186 13.64 -5.38 16.31
CA GLN A 186 14.70 -4.80 15.49
C GLN A 186 15.05 -5.72 14.33
N GLY A 187 14.90 -5.22 13.11
CA GLY A 187 15.21 -5.95 11.89
C GLY A 187 14.55 -5.35 10.66
N SER A 188 14.86 -5.91 9.50
CA SER A 188 14.33 -5.45 8.23
C SER A 188 12.94 -6.03 8.00
N TRP A 189 11.96 -5.17 7.77
CA TRP A 189 10.59 -5.56 7.37
C TRP A 189 10.03 -6.69 8.24
N PHE A 190 9.78 -7.85 7.64
CA PHE A 190 9.18 -8.99 8.31
C PHE A 190 10.19 -9.92 9.01
N ASP A 191 11.49 -9.80 8.71
CA ASP A 191 12.54 -10.69 9.19
C ASP A 191 12.54 -10.92 10.72
N PRO A 192 12.34 -9.90 11.58
CA PRO A 192 12.44 -10.10 13.01
C PRO A 192 11.12 -10.55 13.65
N LEU A 193 10.05 -10.71 12.87
CA LEU A 193 8.74 -11.09 13.37
C LEU A 193 8.69 -12.59 13.71
N PRO A 194 7.96 -13.01 14.75
CA PRO A 194 7.77 -14.42 15.05
C PRO A 194 7.02 -15.16 13.92
N ASP A 195 7.50 -16.33 13.53
CA ASP A 195 6.85 -17.17 12.50
C ASP A 195 5.40 -17.54 12.85
N ALA A 196 5.04 -17.55 14.14
CA ALA A 196 3.68 -17.78 14.61
C ALA A 196 2.67 -16.70 14.18
N LEU A 197 3.12 -15.58 13.60
CA LEU A 197 2.27 -14.54 13.01
C LEU A 197 1.98 -14.79 11.52
N ARG A 198 2.73 -15.68 10.85
CA ARG A 198 2.52 -15.95 9.41
C ARG A 198 1.11 -16.51 9.18
N GLY A 199 0.38 -15.90 8.24
CA GLY A 199 -1.00 -16.25 7.92
C GLY A 199 -2.04 -15.90 8.99
N ASP A 200 -1.69 -15.09 10.00
CA ASP A 200 -2.56 -14.81 11.15
C ASP A 200 -2.71 -13.30 11.45
N LEU A 201 -2.19 -12.43 10.58
CA LEU A 201 -2.34 -10.98 10.73
C LEU A 201 -3.65 -10.47 10.15
N GLU A 202 -4.32 -9.61 10.92
CA GLU A 202 -5.50 -8.85 10.48
C GLU A 202 -5.08 -7.69 9.58
N LEU A 203 -4.03 -6.97 9.99
CA LEU A 203 -3.57 -5.76 9.32
C LEU A 203 -2.04 -5.73 9.27
N VAL A 204 -1.51 -5.46 8.08
CA VAL A 204 -0.14 -4.98 7.87
C VAL A 204 -0.24 -3.54 7.41
N ILE A 205 0.35 -2.62 8.18
CA ILE A 205 0.34 -1.19 7.90
C ILE A 205 1.77 -0.65 7.84
N SER A 206 2.05 0.28 6.93
CA SER A 206 3.37 0.91 6.86
C SER A 206 3.33 2.28 6.18
N ASN A 207 4.14 3.19 6.70
CA ASN A 207 4.64 4.35 5.98
C ASN A 207 6.12 4.11 5.65
N PRO A 208 6.44 3.33 4.60
CA PRO A 208 7.83 3.04 4.27
C PRO A 208 8.49 4.23 3.57
N PRO A 209 9.83 4.29 3.51
CA PRO A 209 10.52 5.26 2.67
C PRO A 209 10.09 5.11 1.21
N TYR A 210 9.65 6.21 0.60
CA TYR A 210 9.13 6.20 -0.78
C TYR A 210 9.65 7.34 -1.66
N VAL A 211 10.63 8.11 -1.19
CA VAL A 211 11.25 9.21 -1.94
C VAL A 211 12.39 8.66 -2.81
N SER A 212 12.53 9.16 -4.04
CA SER A 212 13.69 8.84 -4.87
C SER A 212 14.93 9.62 -4.42
N GLU A 213 16.12 9.02 -4.52
CA GLU A 213 17.38 9.73 -4.26
C GLU A 213 17.60 10.95 -5.19
N SER A 214 16.91 10.96 -6.34
CA SER A 214 16.94 12.07 -7.30
C SER A 214 16.02 13.23 -6.93
N ASP A 215 15.12 13.07 -5.96
CA ASP A 215 14.11 14.07 -5.65
C ASP A 215 14.70 15.24 -4.86
N GLU A 216 14.29 16.47 -5.21
CA GLU A 216 14.68 17.66 -4.45
C GLU A 216 13.82 17.82 -3.20
N LEU A 217 14.44 17.58 -2.04
CA LEU A 217 13.80 17.78 -0.74
C LEU A 217 14.18 19.14 -0.14
N PRO A 218 13.28 19.76 0.64
CA PRO A 218 13.62 20.92 1.46
C PRO A 218 14.80 20.61 2.38
N ALA A 219 15.73 21.56 2.54
CA ALA A 219 16.93 21.40 3.38
C ALA A 219 16.60 20.96 4.83
N VAL A 220 15.50 21.49 5.40
CA VAL A 220 15.02 21.12 6.73
C VAL A 220 14.69 19.62 6.87
N VAL A 221 14.30 18.95 5.78
CA VAL A 221 14.05 17.50 5.76
C VAL A 221 15.34 16.76 5.43
N LYS A 222 16.00 17.15 4.33
CA LYS A 222 17.20 16.47 3.80
C LYS A 222 18.36 16.45 4.79
N ASP A 223 18.57 17.54 5.53
CA ASP A 223 19.76 17.73 6.36
C ASP A 223 19.56 17.22 7.81
N TRP A 224 18.31 16.98 8.23
CA TRP A 224 17.98 16.68 9.64
C TRP A 224 17.22 15.38 9.87
N GLU A 225 16.46 14.89 8.91
CA GLU A 225 15.73 13.64 9.05
C GLU A 225 16.56 12.46 8.51
N PRO A 226 16.47 11.25 9.10
CA PRO A 226 17.28 10.12 8.66
C PRO A 226 17.02 9.76 7.20
N GLY A 227 18.08 9.73 6.38
CA GLY A 227 17.97 9.32 4.98
C GLY A 227 17.34 7.94 4.79
N LEU A 228 17.58 7.02 5.74
CA LEU A 228 16.99 5.68 5.77
C LEU A 228 15.46 5.69 5.90
N ALA A 229 14.88 6.74 6.49
CA ALA A 229 13.43 6.91 6.64
C ALA A 229 12.81 7.64 5.44
N LEU A 230 13.62 8.18 4.51
CA LEU A 230 13.17 8.99 3.39
C LEU A 230 13.29 8.25 2.06
N PHE A 231 14.49 7.74 1.77
CA PHE A 231 14.86 7.31 0.44
C PHE A 231 14.64 5.82 0.20
N ALA A 232 14.17 5.49 -1.00
CA ALA A 232 14.10 4.14 -1.51
C ALA A 232 14.59 4.06 -2.95
N ALA A 233 15.21 2.91 -3.27
CA ALA A 233 15.63 2.60 -4.63
C ALA A 233 14.43 2.47 -5.60
N ALA A 234 14.73 2.28 -6.89
CA ALA A 234 13.73 2.13 -7.96
C ALA A 234 12.75 3.31 -8.02
N ASN A 235 13.29 4.54 -7.96
CA ASN A 235 12.53 5.79 -7.93
C ASN A 235 11.52 5.82 -6.77
N GLY A 236 11.98 5.45 -5.58
CA GLY A 236 11.14 5.44 -4.38
C GLY A 236 10.22 4.21 -4.25
N PHE A 237 10.26 3.24 -5.17
CA PHE A 237 9.25 2.16 -5.21
C PHE A 237 9.73 0.82 -4.64
N ALA A 238 11.02 0.67 -4.33
CA ALA A 238 11.59 -0.63 -3.94
C ALA A 238 10.95 -1.23 -2.67
N HIS A 239 10.72 -0.42 -1.63
CA HIS A 239 10.11 -0.90 -0.39
C HIS A 239 8.63 -1.20 -0.52
N LEU A 240 7.88 -0.36 -1.26
CA LEU A 240 6.48 -0.63 -1.59
C LEU A 240 6.32 -1.98 -2.31
N LEU A 241 7.19 -2.26 -3.29
CA LEU A 241 7.22 -3.53 -3.99
C LEU A 241 7.49 -4.70 -3.05
N HIS A 242 8.55 -4.61 -2.25
CA HIS A 242 8.95 -5.68 -1.34
C HIS A 242 7.85 -6.01 -0.33
N ILE A 243 7.28 -4.99 0.32
CA ILE A 243 6.23 -5.19 1.33
C ILE A 243 4.97 -5.79 0.70
N ALA A 244 4.53 -5.27 -0.44
CA ALA A 244 3.33 -5.77 -1.12
C ALA A 244 3.46 -7.23 -1.56
N VAL A 245 4.66 -7.67 -1.92
CA VAL A 245 4.92 -9.08 -2.26
C VAL A 245 4.89 -9.96 -1.02
N GLU A 246 5.58 -9.57 0.05
CA GLU A 246 5.78 -10.44 1.21
C GLU A 246 4.56 -10.48 2.15
N ALA A 247 3.87 -9.36 2.33
CA ALA A 247 2.76 -9.21 3.28
C ALA A 247 1.66 -10.26 3.10
N ARG A 248 1.43 -10.72 1.87
CA ARG A 248 0.40 -11.73 1.56
C ARG A 248 0.58 -13.03 2.34
N SER A 249 1.82 -13.44 2.58
CA SER A 249 2.14 -14.66 3.36
C SER A 249 1.92 -14.48 4.87
N TRP A 250 1.88 -13.24 5.35
CA TRP A 250 1.68 -12.89 6.75
C TRP A 250 0.22 -12.62 7.09
N LEU A 251 -0.53 -12.08 6.15
CA LEU A 251 -1.96 -11.81 6.31
C LEU A 251 -2.77 -13.10 6.36
N LYS A 252 -3.76 -13.14 7.25
CA LYS A 252 -4.82 -14.16 7.18
C LYS A 252 -5.73 -13.91 5.95
N PRO A 253 -6.57 -14.88 5.55
CA PRO A 253 -7.63 -14.61 4.56
C PRO A 253 -8.53 -13.44 5.00
N ASN A 254 -8.78 -12.49 4.09
CA ASN A 254 -9.40 -11.18 4.31
C ASN A 254 -8.60 -10.16 5.14
N GLY A 255 -7.39 -10.50 5.59
CA GLY A 255 -6.46 -9.55 6.22
C GLY A 255 -6.07 -8.44 5.24
N MET A 256 -5.90 -7.22 5.74
CA MET A 256 -5.63 -6.04 4.92
C MET A 256 -4.14 -5.65 4.93
N LEU A 257 -3.61 -5.32 3.75
CA LEU A 257 -2.40 -4.54 3.58
C LEU A 257 -2.79 -3.07 3.36
N LEU A 258 -2.12 -2.14 4.05
CA LEU A 258 -2.32 -0.71 3.91
C LEU A 258 -0.98 0.03 3.89
N LEU A 259 -0.68 0.73 2.79
CA LEU A 259 0.62 1.38 2.56
C LEU A 259 0.45 2.85 2.21
N GLU A 260 1.20 3.72 2.89
CA GLU A 260 1.40 5.11 2.45
C GLU A 260 2.37 5.15 1.25
N CYS A 261 2.11 6.03 0.29
CA CYS A 261 3.01 6.31 -0.82
C CYS A 261 2.80 7.73 -1.37
N ALA A 262 3.69 8.18 -2.26
CA ALA A 262 3.48 9.43 -2.97
C ALA A 262 2.28 9.33 -3.93
N GLU A 263 1.59 10.44 -4.17
CA GLU A 263 0.42 10.53 -5.06
C GLU A 263 0.68 9.92 -6.45
N ALA A 264 1.85 10.19 -7.03
CA ALA A 264 2.26 9.65 -8.33
C ALA A 264 2.51 8.12 -8.33
N GLN A 265 2.72 7.52 -7.16
CA GLN A 265 2.95 6.08 -7.00
C GLN A 265 1.66 5.29 -6.76
N CYS A 266 0.56 5.94 -6.35
CA CYS A 266 -0.68 5.26 -5.96
C CYS A 266 -1.25 4.37 -7.07
N SER A 267 -1.29 4.82 -8.32
CA SER A 267 -1.82 4.00 -9.42
C SER A 267 -0.95 2.77 -9.67
N LYS A 268 0.38 2.93 -9.68
CA LYS A 268 1.33 1.83 -9.85
C LYS A 268 1.23 0.83 -8.69
N LEU A 269 1.05 1.32 -7.46
CA LEU A 269 0.88 0.47 -6.29
C LEU A 269 -0.45 -0.28 -6.32
N LYS A 270 -1.56 0.37 -6.70
CA LYS A 270 -2.87 -0.28 -6.91
C LYS A 270 -2.74 -1.46 -7.87
N SER A 271 -2.11 -1.24 -9.02
CA SER A 271 -1.88 -2.29 -10.00
C SER A 271 -0.98 -3.42 -9.50
N LEU A 272 0.07 -3.08 -8.74
CA LEU A 272 0.91 -4.08 -8.09
C LEU A 272 0.08 -4.96 -7.14
N LEU A 273 -0.71 -4.38 -6.24
CA LEU A 273 -1.58 -5.15 -5.34
C LEU A 273 -2.53 -6.05 -6.14
N ILE A 274 -3.15 -5.55 -7.21
CA ILE A 274 -4.02 -6.34 -8.10
C ILE A 274 -3.25 -7.54 -8.69
N SER A 275 -2.06 -7.31 -9.25
CA SER A 275 -1.23 -8.36 -9.85
C SER A 275 -0.79 -9.43 -8.84
N ARG A 276 -0.49 -9.02 -7.60
CA ARG A 276 -0.15 -9.91 -6.48
C ARG A 276 -1.37 -10.59 -5.85
N GLY A 277 -2.54 -10.44 -6.48
CA GLY A 277 -3.74 -11.16 -6.12
C GLY A 277 -4.45 -10.62 -4.89
N TYR A 278 -4.20 -9.37 -4.49
CA TYR A 278 -5.05 -8.69 -3.52
C TYR A 278 -6.41 -8.37 -4.15
N GLU A 279 -7.43 -8.30 -3.31
CA GLU A 279 -8.80 -7.95 -3.66
C GLU A 279 -9.22 -6.65 -2.96
N LYS A 280 -10.33 -6.05 -3.43
CA LYS A 280 -10.86 -4.79 -2.88
C LYS A 280 -9.80 -3.68 -2.81
N VAL A 281 -8.98 -3.60 -3.86
CA VAL A 281 -7.85 -2.67 -3.89
C VAL A 281 -8.35 -1.25 -4.08
N THR A 282 -8.05 -0.35 -3.14
CA THR A 282 -8.51 1.04 -3.18
C THR A 282 -7.38 2.03 -2.95
N ILE A 283 -7.52 3.23 -3.52
CA ILE A 283 -6.63 4.36 -3.25
C ILE A 283 -7.34 5.29 -2.26
N GLY A 284 -6.75 5.48 -1.08
CA GLY A 284 -7.22 6.40 -0.05
C GLY A 284 -6.64 7.81 -0.23
N LEU A 285 -7.37 8.80 0.29
CA LEU A 285 -7.01 10.21 0.25
C LEU A 285 -6.51 10.70 1.62
N ASP A 286 -5.62 11.69 1.63
CA ASP A 286 -5.28 12.48 2.82
C ASP A 286 -6.37 13.53 3.11
N LEU A 287 -6.26 14.23 4.26
CA LEU A 287 -7.17 15.31 4.64
C LEU A 287 -7.19 16.49 3.66
N ALA A 288 -6.18 16.63 2.79
CA ALA A 288 -6.13 17.62 1.72
C ALA A 288 -6.77 17.13 0.41
N GLY A 289 -7.33 15.91 0.40
CA GLY A 289 -7.98 15.31 -0.77
C GLY A 289 -7.00 14.74 -1.80
N ARG A 290 -5.72 14.57 -1.47
CA ARG A 290 -4.72 14.00 -2.38
C ARG A 290 -4.58 12.49 -2.16
N LYS A 291 -4.30 11.75 -3.23
CA LYS A 291 -4.02 10.31 -3.12
C LYS A 291 -2.76 10.10 -2.28
N ARG A 292 -2.85 9.24 -1.27
CA ARG A 292 -1.77 9.09 -0.28
C ARG A 292 -1.52 7.66 0.15
N MET A 293 -2.50 6.79 0.03
CA MET A 293 -2.40 5.42 0.51
C MET A 293 -3.10 4.46 -0.42
N VAL A 294 -2.66 3.20 -0.41
CA VAL A 294 -3.31 2.11 -1.14
C VAL A 294 -3.53 0.95 -0.18
N SER A 295 -4.74 0.40 -0.22
CA SER A 295 -5.12 -0.78 0.56
C SER A 295 -5.56 -1.93 -0.33
N GLY A 296 -5.46 -3.14 0.18
CA GLY A 296 -6.02 -4.34 -0.43
C GLY A 296 -6.08 -5.51 0.55
N CYS A 297 -7.03 -6.40 0.36
CA CYS A 297 -7.21 -7.58 1.21
C CYS A 297 -6.60 -8.82 0.56
N ARG A 298 -6.02 -9.71 1.38
CA ARG A 298 -5.76 -11.09 0.94
C ARG A 298 -7.10 -11.77 0.65
N PRO A 299 -7.25 -12.50 -0.48
CA PRO A 299 -8.49 -13.21 -0.81
C PRO A 299 -8.95 -14.15 0.30
N ALA A 300 -10.27 -14.35 0.41
CA ALA A 300 -10.86 -15.34 1.31
C ALA A 300 -10.66 -16.79 0.80
N ASN A 301 -10.60 -16.94 -0.53
CA ASN A 301 -10.68 -18.18 -1.29
C ASN A 301 -9.36 -18.50 -2.00
N ASP A 302 -8.24 -18.34 -1.30
CA ASP A 302 -6.95 -18.83 -1.78
C ASP A 302 -6.95 -20.36 -1.98
N ILE A 303 -6.14 -20.81 -2.93
CA ILE A 303 -5.88 -22.24 -3.15
C ILE A 303 -4.72 -22.72 -2.25
N PRO A 304 -4.64 -24.03 -1.95
CA PRO A 304 -3.49 -24.59 -1.24
C PRO A 304 -2.17 -24.32 -1.97
N ASP A 305 -1.09 -24.13 -1.22
CA ASP A 305 0.25 -23.88 -1.78
C ASP A 305 0.70 -24.99 -2.75
N GLU A 306 0.36 -26.25 -2.46
CA GLU A 306 0.64 -27.39 -3.35
C GLU A 306 0.02 -27.19 -4.74
N ASP A 307 -1.25 -26.78 -4.80
CA ASP A 307 -1.94 -26.52 -6.06
C ASP A 307 -1.35 -25.31 -6.79
N PHE A 308 -1.01 -24.26 -6.05
CA PHE A 308 -0.38 -23.08 -6.63
C PHE A 308 0.97 -23.42 -7.28
N PHE A 309 1.88 -24.06 -6.53
CA PHE A 309 3.19 -24.42 -7.03
C PHE A 309 3.14 -25.51 -8.11
N GLY A 310 2.19 -26.45 -8.01
CA GLY A 310 1.93 -27.45 -9.03
C GLY A 310 1.52 -26.83 -10.37
N ALA A 311 0.60 -25.87 -10.35
CA ALA A 311 0.17 -25.12 -11.53
C ALA A 311 1.31 -24.27 -12.12
N VAL A 312 2.07 -23.54 -11.28
CA VAL A 312 3.26 -22.78 -11.71
C VAL A 312 4.27 -23.70 -12.41
N GLY A 313 4.57 -24.85 -11.81
CA GLY A 313 5.51 -25.83 -12.36
C GLY A 313 5.07 -26.37 -13.72
N ALA A 314 3.79 -26.73 -13.85
CA ALA A 314 3.23 -27.20 -15.11
C ALA A 314 3.32 -26.15 -16.23
N LEU A 315 2.88 -24.91 -15.96
CA LEU A 315 2.92 -23.81 -16.93
C LEU A 315 4.36 -23.44 -17.34
N LYS A 316 5.30 -23.40 -16.38
CA LYS A 316 6.73 -23.15 -16.67
C LYS A 316 7.36 -24.28 -17.48
N SER A 317 6.82 -25.49 -17.41
CA SER A 317 7.26 -26.65 -18.21
C SER A 317 6.62 -26.76 -19.60
N GLY A 318 5.83 -25.76 -20.03
CA GLY A 318 5.14 -25.73 -21.33
C GLY A 318 3.89 -26.61 -21.38
N LYS A 319 3.39 -27.08 -20.24
CA LYS A 319 2.14 -27.85 -20.15
C LYS A 319 0.97 -26.93 -19.82
N PHE A 320 -0.21 -27.25 -20.36
CA PHE A 320 -1.42 -26.55 -19.97
C PHE A 320 -1.98 -27.05 -18.63
N VAL A 321 -2.74 -26.20 -17.95
CA VAL A 321 -3.39 -26.46 -16.67
C VAL A 321 -4.89 -26.30 -16.83
N VAL A 322 -5.66 -27.09 -16.09
CA VAL A 322 -7.11 -26.87 -15.93
C VAL A 322 -7.36 -26.39 -14.50
N THR A 323 -8.12 -25.31 -14.35
CA THR A 323 -8.38 -24.69 -13.05
C THR A 323 -9.75 -24.02 -13.02
N ILE A 324 -10.24 -23.65 -11.83
CA ILE A 324 -11.39 -22.74 -11.70
C ILE A 324 -11.04 -21.33 -12.18
N THR A 325 -12.06 -20.63 -12.70
CA THR A 325 -12.02 -19.18 -12.89
C THR A 325 -13.26 -18.55 -12.24
N ASP A 326 -13.31 -17.22 -12.19
CA ASP A 326 -14.46 -16.41 -11.77
C ASP A 326 -15.70 -16.60 -12.67
N THR A 327 -15.53 -17.20 -13.84
CA THR A 327 -16.63 -17.62 -14.73
C THR A 327 -16.81 -19.13 -14.68
N VAL A 328 -16.15 -19.88 -15.56
CA VAL A 328 -16.20 -21.35 -15.64
C VAL A 328 -14.79 -21.94 -15.54
N PRO A 329 -14.58 -23.25 -15.28
CA PRO A 329 -13.25 -23.84 -15.32
C PRO A 329 -12.53 -23.49 -16.62
N GLY A 330 -11.29 -23.04 -16.50
CA GLY A 330 -10.47 -22.52 -17.59
C GLY A 330 -9.32 -23.46 -17.94
N ILE A 331 -8.93 -23.43 -19.22
CA ILE A 331 -7.70 -24.05 -19.72
C ILE A 331 -6.63 -22.97 -19.91
N LEU A 332 -5.52 -23.10 -19.19
CA LEU A 332 -4.45 -22.11 -19.15
C LEU A 332 -3.18 -22.70 -19.76
N ALA A 333 -2.59 -22.00 -20.71
CA ALA A 333 -1.24 -22.25 -21.21
C ALA A 333 -0.48 -20.92 -21.31
N LYS A 334 0.83 -20.96 -21.10
CA LYS A 334 1.68 -19.77 -21.18
C LYS A 334 1.63 -19.19 -22.60
N TYR A 335 1.21 -17.94 -22.72
CA TYR A 335 0.87 -17.32 -23.99
C TYR A 335 2.06 -17.24 -24.97
N PHE A 336 3.26 -16.94 -24.47
CA PHE A 336 4.46 -16.84 -25.29
C PHE A 336 5.09 -18.20 -25.65
N ASP A 337 4.49 -19.30 -25.21
CA ASP A 337 4.88 -20.66 -25.62
C ASP A 337 3.86 -21.16 -26.65
N SER A 338 4.24 -21.09 -27.93
CA SER A 338 3.32 -21.44 -29.04
C SER A 338 2.89 -22.90 -29.00
N ASP A 339 3.76 -23.81 -28.59
CA ASP A 339 3.44 -25.23 -28.49
C ASP A 339 2.46 -25.48 -27.34
N ALA A 340 2.66 -24.81 -26.19
CA ALA A 340 1.73 -24.85 -25.09
C ALA A 340 0.34 -24.30 -25.50
N VAL A 341 0.29 -23.15 -26.19
CA VAL A 341 -0.98 -22.58 -26.67
C VAL A 341 -1.66 -23.54 -27.65
N ILE A 342 -0.94 -24.06 -28.66
CA ILE A 342 -1.49 -25.03 -29.63
C ILE A 342 -2.04 -26.27 -28.92
N SER A 343 -1.36 -26.76 -27.87
CA SER A 343 -1.83 -27.90 -27.09
C SER A 343 -3.23 -27.67 -26.48
N THR A 344 -3.58 -26.44 -26.11
CA THR A 344 -4.93 -26.13 -25.61
C THR A 344 -6.00 -26.22 -26.70
N TYR A 345 -5.67 -25.84 -27.94
CA TYR A 345 -6.55 -26.00 -29.09
C TYR A 345 -6.79 -27.48 -29.38
N VAL A 346 -5.72 -28.29 -29.38
CA VAL A 346 -5.80 -29.74 -29.57
C VAL A 346 -6.61 -30.40 -28.46
N ALA A 347 -6.35 -30.05 -27.19
CA ALA A 347 -7.07 -30.57 -26.03
C ALA A 347 -8.59 -30.32 -26.13
N LYS A 348 -8.99 -29.18 -26.71
CA LYS A 348 -10.38 -28.79 -26.90
C LYS A 348 -10.98 -29.26 -28.23
N GLY A 349 -10.18 -29.69 -29.20
CA GLY A 349 -10.65 -29.85 -30.58
C GLY A 349 -11.12 -28.53 -31.21
N ARG A 350 -10.55 -27.39 -30.77
CA ARG A 350 -10.93 -26.04 -31.26
C ARG A 350 -10.14 -25.70 -32.52
N PRO A 351 -10.76 -25.13 -33.57
CA PRO A 351 -10.06 -24.58 -34.72
C PRO A 351 -9.10 -23.42 -34.35
N LEU A 352 -7.91 -23.37 -34.96
CA LEU A 352 -6.90 -22.32 -34.70
C LEU A 352 -7.31 -20.92 -35.18
N ASP A 353 -8.26 -20.84 -36.10
CA ASP A 353 -8.84 -19.60 -36.61
C ASP A 353 -9.87 -18.98 -35.65
N GLN A 354 -10.17 -19.64 -34.52
CA GLN A 354 -11.00 -19.09 -33.47
C GLN A 354 -10.14 -18.67 -32.25
N PRO A 355 -9.76 -17.39 -32.12
CA PRO A 355 -8.85 -16.94 -31.07
C PRO A 355 -9.43 -17.16 -29.66
N MET A 356 -8.56 -17.45 -28.70
CA MET A 356 -8.89 -17.46 -27.27
C MET A 356 -8.41 -16.16 -26.63
N PRO A 357 -9.13 -15.62 -25.63
CA PRO A 357 -8.63 -14.45 -24.91
C PRO A 357 -7.42 -14.83 -24.06
N ILE A 358 -6.60 -13.82 -23.74
CA ILE A 358 -5.43 -13.91 -22.89
C ILE A 358 -5.74 -13.28 -21.54
N LEU A 359 -5.47 -14.03 -20.48
CA LEU A 359 -5.54 -13.53 -19.12
C LEU A 359 -4.21 -12.89 -18.75
N VAL A 360 -4.31 -11.72 -18.13
CA VAL A 360 -3.19 -10.92 -17.62
C VAL A 360 -3.41 -10.62 -16.13
N SER A 361 -2.34 -10.39 -15.38
CA SER A 361 -2.40 -10.17 -13.93
C SER A 361 -2.89 -8.76 -13.55
N CYS A 362 -2.62 -7.77 -14.40
CA CYS A 362 -3.03 -6.37 -14.23
C CYS A 362 -3.03 -5.61 -15.58
N ILE A 363 -3.46 -4.34 -15.56
CA ILE A 363 -3.53 -3.51 -16.77
C ILE A 363 -2.16 -3.24 -17.40
N GLU A 364 -1.09 -3.08 -16.62
CA GLU A 364 0.26 -2.85 -17.11
C GLU A 364 0.77 -4.04 -17.94
N GLN A 365 0.37 -5.26 -17.57
CA GLN A 365 0.70 -6.45 -18.35
C GLN A 365 -0.14 -6.51 -19.64
N ALA A 366 -1.39 -6.00 -19.63
CA ALA A 366 -2.21 -5.85 -20.84
C ALA A 366 -1.55 -4.87 -21.83
N LEU A 367 -1.08 -3.72 -21.34
CA LEU A 367 -0.45 -2.66 -22.14
C LEU A 367 0.90 -3.07 -22.76
N GLN A 368 1.48 -4.20 -22.33
CA GLN A 368 2.64 -4.82 -23.00
C GLN A 368 2.23 -5.66 -24.23
N LEU A 369 0.96 -6.01 -24.36
CA LEU A 369 0.42 -6.86 -25.42
C LEU A 369 -0.41 -6.10 -26.45
N VAL A 370 -1.18 -5.11 -25.99
CA VAL A 370 -2.17 -4.39 -26.81
C VAL A 370 -2.09 -2.87 -26.60
N GLU A 371 -2.61 -2.15 -27.59
CA GLU A 371 -2.83 -0.70 -27.53
C GLU A 371 -4.26 -0.40 -27.07
N PHE A 372 -4.41 0.47 -26.08
CA PHE A 372 -5.70 0.98 -25.63
C PHE A 372 -5.83 2.48 -25.90
N SER A 373 -7.01 2.90 -26.36
CA SER A 373 -7.43 4.30 -26.27
C SER A 373 -7.69 4.69 -24.81
N GLU A 374 -7.89 5.98 -24.56
CA GLU A 374 -8.23 6.46 -23.21
C GLU A 374 -9.57 5.86 -22.73
N GLU A 375 -10.54 5.71 -23.62
CA GLU A 375 -11.86 5.13 -23.33
C GLU A 375 -11.75 3.62 -23.02
N ALA A 376 -10.95 2.88 -23.78
CA ALA A 376 -10.70 1.47 -23.53
C ALA A 376 -9.96 1.26 -22.18
N ALA A 377 -9.01 2.14 -21.85
CA ALA A 377 -8.34 2.12 -20.57
C ALA A 377 -9.29 2.46 -19.41
N ALA A 378 -10.23 3.39 -19.60
CA ALA A 378 -11.25 3.71 -18.60
C ALA A 378 -12.21 2.54 -18.36
N LEU A 379 -12.65 1.84 -19.42
CA LEU A 379 -13.45 0.62 -19.31
C LEU A 379 -12.68 -0.49 -18.59
N ALA A 380 -11.40 -0.65 -18.88
CA ALA A 380 -10.54 -1.58 -18.15
C ALA A 380 -10.45 -1.19 -16.66
N GLU A 381 -10.21 0.08 -16.32
CA GLU A 381 -10.12 0.51 -14.92
C GLU A 381 -11.43 0.35 -14.14
N GLU A 382 -12.58 0.49 -14.80
CA GLU A 382 -13.90 0.32 -14.18
C GLU A 382 -14.25 -1.15 -13.94
N HIS A 383 -13.97 -2.02 -14.92
CA HIS A 383 -14.47 -3.40 -14.92
C HIS A 383 -13.40 -4.46 -14.65
N TRP A 384 -12.13 -4.08 -14.50
CA TRP A 384 -11.04 -4.98 -14.12
C TRP A 384 -10.55 -4.74 -12.69
N PRO A 385 -10.26 -5.82 -11.93
CA PRO A 385 -10.45 -7.23 -12.26
C PRO A 385 -11.92 -7.62 -12.40
N GLY A 386 -12.24 -8.49 -13.36
CA GLY A 386 -13.65 -8.84 -13.59
C GLY A 386 -13.95 -9.52 -14.93
N PRO A 387 -15.24 -9.77 -15.21
CA PRO A 387 -15.70 -10.53 -16.35
C PRO A 387 -15.86 -9.72 -17.65
N LEU A 388 -14.96 -8.76 -17.90
CA LEU A 388 -14.86 -8.02 -19.16
C LEU A 388 -13.62 -8.45 -19.95
N THR A 389 -13.79 -8.79 -21.22
CA THR A 389 -12.72 -9.05 -22.18
C THR A 389 -12.70 -7.95 -23.23
N LEU A 390 -11.56 -7.26 -23.37
CA LEU A 390 -11.37 -6.20 -24.36
C LEU A 390 -10.54 -6.74 -25.52
N VAL A 391 -11.07 -6.69 -26.74
CA VAL A 391 -10.35 -7.01 -27.97
C VAL A 391 -9.75 -5.73 -28.52
N ALA A 392 -8.43 -5.69 -28.61
CA ALA A 392 -7.69 -4.51 -29.02
C ALA A 392 -6.58 -4.84 -30.02
N ASN A 393 -6.01 -3.80 -30.64
CA ASN A 393 -4.90 -3.94 -31.57
C ASN A 393 -3.65 -4.40 -30.84
N ARG A 394 -2.95 -5.38 -31.41
CA ARG A 394 -1.69 -5.88 -30.88
C ARG A 394 -0.59 -4.84 -31.05
N LEU A 395 0.22 -4.69 -30.01
CA LEU A 395 1.39 -3.80 -30.04
C LEU A 395 2.49 -4.34 -30.97
N HIS A 396 2.62 -5.66 -31.09
CA HIS A 396 3.73 -6.31 -31.77
C HIS A 396 3.29 -7.47 -32.66
N GLY A 397 3.26 -7.20 -33.97
CA GLY A 397 3.07 -8.20 -35.03
C GLY A 397 1.78 -9.02 -34.91
N PRO A 398 1.59 -10.00 -35.80
CA PRO A 398 0.46 -10.91 -35.71
C PRO A 398 0.61 -11.88 -34.53
N ASP A 399 -0.51 -12.38 -34.01
CA ASP A 399 -0.54 -13.40 -32.96
C ASP A 399 0.27 -14.65 -33.38
N PRO A 400 1.12 -15.21 -32.52
CA PRO A 400 2.02 -16.30 -32.90
C PRO A 400 1.27 -17.57 -33.35
N VAL A 401 0.05 -17.80 -32.87
CA VAL A 401 -0.75 -18.99 -33.18
C VAL A 401 -1.86 -18.65 -34.18
N HIS A 402 -2.69 -17.67 -33.86
CA HIS A 402 -3.87 -17.29 -34.66
C HIS A 402 -3.52 -16.42 -35.89
N LYS A 403 -2.35 -15.79 -35.92
CA LYS A 403 -1.88 -14.88 -36.98
C LYS A 403 -2.70 -13.59 -37.19
N GLY A 404 -3.71 -13.32 -36.35
CA GLY A 404 -4.48 -12.07 -36.36
C GLY A 404 -3.74 -10.88 -35.73
N ASN A 405 -4.17 -9.67 -36.05
CA ASN A 405 -3.58 -8.41 -35.54
C ASN A 405 -4.27 -7.87 -34.27
N THR A 406 -5.29 -8.58 -33.77
CA THR A 406 -6.02 -8.21 -32.56
C THR A 406 -5.84 -9.27 -31.48
N LEU A 407 -6.05 -8.89 -30.23
CA LEU A 407 -5.98 -9.79 -29.08
C LEU A 407 -7.06 -9.44 -28.07
N GLY A 408 -7.82 -10.44 -27.63
CA GLY A 408 -8.71 -10.30 -26.48
C GLY A 408 -7.90 -10.43 -25.19
N VAL A 409 -7.95 -9.43 -24.32
CA VAL A 409 -7.26 -9.43 -23.02
C VAL A 409 -8.25 -9.25 -21.87
N ARG A 410 -7.95 -9.81 -20.70
CA ARG A 410 -8.77 -9.72 -19.49
C ARG A 410 -7.93 -9.88 -18.23
N VAL A 411 -8.24 -9.10 -17.19
CA VAL A 411 -7.75 -9.36 -15.83
C VAL A 411 -8.82 -10.15 -15.06
N PRO A 412 -8.57 -11.42 -14.69
CA PRO A 412 -9.56 -12.25 -13.99
C PRO A 412 -9.75 -11.80 -12.54
N ASP A 413 -10.94 -12.02 -11.96
CA ASP A 413 -11.29 -11.56 -10.61
C ASP A 413 -10.73 -12.43 -9.47
N LEU A 414 -10.37 -13.69 -9.74
CA LEU A 414 -9.75 -14.53 -8.71
C LEU A 414 -8.32 -14.07 -8.38
N GLY A 415 -8.08 -13.65 -7.13
CA GLY A 415 -6.78 -13.16 -6.68
C GLY A 415 -5.63 -14.15 -6.85
N TRP A 416 -5.83 -15.42 -6.47
CA TRP A 416 -4.79 -16.45 -6.64
C TRP A 416 -4.45 -16.70 -8.12
N LEU A 417 -5.41 -16.52 -9.05
CA LEU A 417 -5.19 -16.66 -10.49
C LEU A 417 -4.37 -15.49 -11.04
N ARG A 418 -4.65 -14.26 -10.60
CA ARG A 418 -3.80 -13.11 -10.94
C ARG A 418 -2.36 -13.31 -10.45
N LEU A 419 -2.20 -13.81 -9.23
CA LEU A 419 -0.89 -14.15 -8.67
C LEU A 419 -0.18 -15.23 -9.50
N LEU A 420 -0.89 -16.27 -9.94
CA LEU A 420 -0.34 -17.32 -10.81
C LEU A 420 0.15 -16.71 -12.14
N ILE A 421 -0.65 -15.84 -12.75
CA ILE A 421 -0.33 -15.15 -14.02
C ILE A 421 0.87 -14.22 -13.87
N ASP A 422 0.98 -13.52 -12.73
CA ASP A 422 2.13 -12.67 -12.42
C ASP A 422 3.44 -13.48 -12.36
N GLU A 423 3.39 -14.70 -11.80
CA GLU A 423 4.56 -15.59 -11.67
C GLU A 423 5.00 -16.29 -12.97
N VAL A 424 4.09 -16.48 -13.93
CA VAL A 424 4.35 -17.26 -15.16
C VAL A 424 4.31 -16.43 -16.44
N GLY A 425 3.74 -15.23 -16.38
CA GLY A 425 3.40 -14.38 -17.51
C GLY A 425 1.96 -14.62 -18.03
N PRO A 426 1.53 -13.87 -19.06
CA PRO A 426 0.19 -13.99 -19.63
C PRO A 426 -0.14 -15.43 -20.04
N VAL A 427 -1.40 -15.84 -19.86
CA VAL A 427 -1.89 -17.20 -20.17
C VAL A 427 -3.16 -17.18 -21.02
N THR A 428 -3.46 -18.26 -21.72
CA THR A 428 -4.77 -18.40 -22.39
C THR A 428 -5.93 -18.44 -21.38
N GLY A 429 -7.10 -17.95 -21.76
CA GLY A 429 -8.27 -17.78 -20.90
C GLY A 429 -9.57 -18.32 -21.47
N SER A 430 -9.59 -19.56 -21.99
CA SER A 430 -10.81 -20.19 -22.52
C SER A 430 -11.38 -21.19 -21.54
N SER A 431 -12.68 -21.47 -21.63
CA SER A 431 -13.35 -22.51 -20.87
C SER A 431 -12.74 -23.89 -21.15
N ALA A 432 -12.61 -24.74 -20.15
CA ALA A 432 -12.03 -26.08 -20.25
C ALA A 432 -13.11 -27.11 -20.65
N ASN A 433 -13.48 -27.13 -21.92
CA ASN A 433 -14.45 -28.05 -22.50
C ASN A 433 -14.09 -28.36 -23.96
N VAL A 434 -14.54 -29.51 -24.46
CA VAL A 434 -14.51 -29.79 -25.90
C VAL A 434 -15.31 -28.72 -26.63
N HIS A 435 -14.80 -28.27 -27.77
CA HIS A 435 -15.40 -27.23 -28.59
C HIS A 435 -16.87 -27.56 -28.91
N GLU A 436 -17.74 -26.55 -28.84
CA GLU A 436 -19.20 -26.65 -29.03
C GLU A 436 -19.98 -27.45 -27.97
N LEU A 437 -19.32 -28.09 -27.00
CA LEU A 437 -19.99 -28.70 -25.84
C LEU A 437 -20.16 -27.69 -24.70
N LEU A 438 -21.10 -27.97 -23.81
CA LEU A 438 -21.29 -27.15 -22.61
C LEU A 438 -20.10 -27.31 -21.64
N PRO A 439 -19.70 -26.23 -20.94
CA PRO A 439 -18.68 -26.33 -19.92
C PRO A 439 -19.16 -27.12 -18.70
N GLU A 440 -18.22 -27.83 -18.08
CA GLU A 440 -18.42 -28.47 -16.77
C GLU A 440 -18.12 -27.47 -15.65
N ASN A 441 -18.82 -27.57 -14.53
CA ASN A 441 -18.60 -26.64 -13.40
C ASN A 441 -17.42 -27.02 -12.51
N SER A 442 -16.94 -28.27 -12.62
CA SER A 442 -15.81 -28.80 -11.85
C SER A 442 -14.55 -28.89 -12.71
N SER A 443 -13.42 -28.41 -12.20
CA SER A 443 -12.14 -28.48 -12.93
C SER A 443 -11.69 -29.92 -13.21
N GLY A 444 -12.00 -30.87 -12.32
CA GLY A 444 -11.70 -32.29 -12.54
C GLY A 444 -12.52 -32.92 -13.66
N LYS A 445 -13.83 -32.63 -13.72
CA LYS A 445 -14.70 -33.10 -14.82
C LYS A 445 -14.34 -32.45 -16.14
N ALA A 446 -14.08 -31.14 -16.10
CA ALA A 446 -13.60 -30.37 -17.25
C ALA A 446 -12.33 -31.01 -17.83
N ALA A 447 -11.33 -31.29 -16.99
CA ALA A 447 -10.10 -31.97 -17.40
C ALA A 447 -10.34 -33.35 -18.01
N ALA A 448 -11.24 -34.15 -17.42
CA ALA A 448 -11.56 -35.49 -17.93
C ALA A 448 -12.29 -35.48 -19.28
N SER A 449 -12.94 -34.36 -19.64
CA SER A 449 -13.65 -34.21 -20.92
C SER A 449 -12.72 -33.91 -22.11
N LEU A 450 -11.51 -33.42 -21.86
CA LEU A 450 -10.57 -32.96 -22.89
C LEU A 450 -9.90 -34.13 -23.63
N HIS A 451 -9.47 -33.86 -24.86
CA HIS A 451 -8.74 -34.83 -25.70
C HIS A 451 -7.29 -35.07 -25.24
N LEU A 452 -6.73 -34.16 -24.43
CA LEU A 452 -5.40 -34.26 -23.86
C LEU A 452 -5.46 -34.15 -22.34
N THR A 453 -4.55 -34.83 -21.65
CA THR A 453 -4.40 -34.72 -20.21
C THR A 453 -3.63 -33.44 -19.85
N PRO A 454 -4.14 -32.60 -18.92
CA PRO A 454 -3.41 -31.44 -18.45
C PRO A 454 -2.13 -31.82 -17.68
N GLY A 455 -1.18 -30.90 -17.62
CA GLY A 455 0.00 -31.05 -16.78
C GLY A 455 -0.29 -30.94 -15.29
N TYR A 456 -1.35 -30.21 -14.91
CA TYR A 456 -1.85 -30.08 -13.55
C TYR A 456 -3.34 -29.72 -13.54
N ILE A 457 -4.05 -30.09 -12.47
CA ILE A 457 -5.45 -29.72 -12.25
C ILE A 457 -5.56 -29.04 -10.88
N VAL A 458 -5.92 -27.77 -10.86
CA VAL A 458 -6.28 -27.09 -9.61
C VAL A 458 -7.73 -27.43 -9.32
N SER A 459 -7.95 -28.17 -8.24
CA SER A 459 -9.27 -28.73 -7.93
C SER A 459 -10.22 -27.65 -7.40
N GLY A 460 -11.43 -27.61 -7.92
CA GLY A 460 -12.47 -26.69 -7.44
C GLY A 460 -13.71 -26.71 -8.32
N ASN A 461 -14.70 -25.92 -7.91
CA ASN A 461 -15.89 -25.65 -8.70
C ASN A 461 -16.01 -24.14 -8.94
N SER A 462 -16.44 -23.77 -10.14
CA SER A 462 -16.80 -22.37 -10.41
C SER A 462 -18.17 -22.04 -9.81
N GLU A 463 -18.33 -20.81 -9.34
CA GLU A 463 -19.56 -20.34 -8.69
C GLU A 463 -20.62 -19.87 -9.69
N THR A 464 -20.23 -19.57 -10.94
CA THR A 464 -21.12 -19.04 -11.98
C THR A 464 -21.05 -19.88 -13.26
N ASP A 465 -22.11 -19.80 -14.08
CA ASP A 465 -22.16 -20.45 -15.40
C ASP A 465 -22.11 -19.41 -16.54
N VAL A 466 -21.92 -18.11 -16.21
CA VAL A 466 -22.02 -17.00 -17.16
C VAL A 466 -20.63 -16.62 -17.66
N ALA A 467 -20.45 -16.61 -18.97
CA ALA A 467 -19.18 -16.22 -19.59
C ALA A 467 -18.93 -14.70 -19.52
N SER A 468 -17.67 -14.29 -19.73
CA SER A 468 -17.32 -12.86 -19.80
C SER A 468 -18.01 -12.13 -20.94
N THR A 469 -18.29 -10.85 -20.75
CA THR A 469 -18.65 -9.94 -21.85
C THR A 469 -17.41 -9.70 -22.70
N VAL A 470 -17.55 -9.70 -24.03
CA VAL A 470 -16.47 -9.46 -24.98
C VAL A 470 -16.80 -8.22 -25.80
N LEU A 471 -15.93 -7.22 -25.69
CA LEU A 471 -16.07 -5.92 -26.36
C LEU A 471 -14.88 -5.70 -27.29
N ASP A 472 -15.15 -5.37 -28.54
CA ASP A 472 -14.15 -4.91 -29.50
C ASP A 472 -13.94 -3.40 -29.32
N VAL A 473 -12.72 -3.01 -29.02
CA VAL A 473 -12.29 -1.62 -28.80
C VAL A 473 -11.20 -1.21 -29.81
N THR A 474 -11.13 -1.89 -30.96
CA THR A 474 -10.17 -1.56 -32.03
C THR A 474 -10.53 -0.30 -32.80
N GLU A 475 -11.81 0.08 -32.78
CA GLU A 475 -12.35 1.31 -33.37
C GLU A 475 -12.80 2.29 -32.27
N SER A 476 -13.12 3.53 -32.66
CA SER A 476 -13.53 4.58 -31.71
C SER A 476 -14.86 4.29 -31.01
N GLU A 477 -15.77 3.57 -31.67
CA GLU A 477 -17.03 3.12 -31.07
C GLU A 477 -16.90 1.64 -30.70
N PRO A 478 -16.94 1.28 -29.41
CA PRO A 478 -16.81 -0.11 -29.00
C PRO A 478 -17.99 -0.97 -29.47
N ARG A 479 -17.68 -2.18 -29.94
CA ARG A 479 -18.67 -3.13 -30.46
C ARG A 479 -18.77 -4.35 -29.57
N VAL A 480 -19.96 -4.66 -29.08
CA VAL A 480 -20.21 -5.89 -28.32
C VAL A 480 -20.13 -7.10 -29.26
N LEU A 481 -19.14 -7.97 -29.03
CA LEU A 481 -18.98 -9.24 -29.75
C LEU A 481 -19.73 -10.38 -29.05
N ARG A 482 -19.82 -10.32 -27.72
CA ARG A 482 -20.59 -11.27 -26.90
C ARG A 482 -21.07 -10.58 -25.63
N LEU A 483 -22.36 -10.63 -25.35
CA LEU A 483 -22.90 -10.23 -24.04
C LEU A 483 -22.68 -11.35 -23.03
N GLY A 484 -22.21 -10.98 -21.84
CA GLY A 484 -21.91 -11.90 -20.74
C GLY A 484 -22.28 -11.29 -19.40
N ALA A 485 -21.44 -11.50 -18.38
CA ALA A 485 -21.74 -11.07 -17.01
C ALA A 485 -21.70 -9.55 -16.76
N VAL A 486 -21.12 -8.76 -17.68
CA VAL A 486 -21.13 -7.29 -17.60
C VAL A 486 -22.15 -6.75 -18.59
N ASP A 487 -23.13 -6.01 -18.09
CA ASP A 487 -24.06 -5.29 -18.96
C ASP A 487 -23.47 -3.92 -19.33
N ILE A 488 -23.19 -3.74 -20.62
CA ILE A 488 -22.59 -2.53 -21.20
C ILE A 488 -23.63 -1.80 -22.06
N SER A 489 -24.89 -2.27 -22.09
CA SER A 489 -25.90 -1.75 -23.01
C SER A 489 -26.42 -0.34 -22.67
N ASP A 490 -26.23 0.14 -21.43
CA ASP A 490 -26.66 1.45 -20.95
C ASP A 490 -25.54 2.48 -20.81
N GLN A 491 -24.27 2.09 -21.00
CA GLN A 491 -23.18 3.07 -21.04
C GLN A 491 -23.27 3.81 -22.37
N LYS A 492 -23.66 5.09 -22.34
CA LYS A 492 -23.35 6.01 -23.44
C LYS A 492 -21.83 6.16 -23.46
N ILE A 493 -21.18 5.31 -24.25
CA ILE A 493 -19.75 5.41 -24.56
C ILE A 493 -19.52 6.67 -25.39
#